data_AF-A0A7Z9F1E0-F1
#
_entry.id   AF-A0A7Z9F1E0-F1
#
_cell.length_a   1.000
_cell.length_b   1.000
_cell.length_c   1.000
_cell.angle_alpha   90.00
_cell.angle_beta   90.00
_cell.angle_gamma   90.00
#
_symmetry.space_group_name_H-M   'P 1'
#
loop_
_entity.id
_entity.type
_entity.pdbx_description
1 polymer ?
#
loop_
_entity_poly.entity_id
_entity_poly.type
_entity_poly.pdbx_seq_one_letter_code
_entity_poly.pdbx_strand_id
1 'polypeptide(L)'
;MTTDQPIPTMPADFDDYWAAVLSELLATPARPEVELIPIRCTDFADMYGVRLTSIGPYRLYAYLSIPKGDGPFPAIYWSPKYASV
;
A
#
# COMPACT_ATOMS: atom_id res chain seq x y z
N MET A 1 -8.19 -35.66 15.80
CA MET A 1 -9.49 -35.10 15.39
C MET A 1 -9.23 -34.19 14.22
N THR A 2 -9.57 -34.64 13.02
CA THR A 2 -9.38 -33.89 11.78
C THR A 2 -10.69 -33.15 11.51
N THR A 3 -10.69 -31.83 11.65
CA THR A 3 -11.87 -31.01 11.32
C THR A 3 -11.84 -30.77 9.82
N ASP A 4 -12.76 -31.41 9.11
CA ASP A 4 -13.04 -31.15 7.69
C ASP A 4 -13.71 -29.76 7.61
N GLN A 5 -12.92 -28.73 7.25
CA GLN A 5 -13.45 -27.38 7.05
C GLN A 5 -14.04 -27.31 5.64
N PRO A 6 -15.33 -26.95 5.48
CA PRO A 6 -15.93 -26.83 4.16
C PRO A 6 -15.21 -25.76 3.36
N ILE A 7 -14.90 -26.06 2.09
CA ILE A 7 -14.26 -25.11 1.19
C ILE A 7 -15.23 -23.92 1.00
N PRO A 8 -14.80 -22.68 1.31
CA PRO A 8 -15.64 -21.51 1.08
C PRO A 8 -16.02 -21.42 -0.39
N THR A 9 -17.32 -21.33 -0.69
CA THR A 9 -17.80 -21.01 -2.03
C THR A 9 -17.67 -19.51 -2.27
N MET A 10 -17.06 -19.15 -3.40
CA MET A 10 -16.93 -17.75 -3.80
C MET A 10 -18.31 -17.14 -4.08
N PRO A 11 -18.58 -15.91 -3.61
CA PRO A 11 -19.82 -15.19 -3.95
C PRO A 11 -19.98 -15.02 -5.46
N ALA A 12 -21.23 -15.00 -5.94
CA ALA A 12 -21.54 -14.89 -7.37
C ALA A 12 -21.14 -13.51 -7.97
N ASP A 13 -21.01 -12.49 -7.13
CA ASP A 13 -20.73 -11.09 -7.46
C ASP A 13 -19.29 -10.66 -7.13
N PHE A 14 -18.41 -11.61 -6.81
CA PHE A 14 -17.05 -11.32 -6.36
C PHE A 14 -16.27 -10.40 -7.32
N ASP A 15 -16.27 -10.74 -8.61
CA ASP A 15 -15.55 -9.98 -9.63
C ASP A 15 -16.16 -8.60 -9.86
N ASP A 16 -17.50 -8.52 -9.90
CA ASP A 16 -18.24 -7.26 -10.09
C ASP A 16 -17.98 -6.29 -8.93
N TYR A 17 -17.95 -6.80 -7.70
CA TYR A 17 -17.62 -6.02 -6.51
C TYR A 17 -16.21 -5.41 -6.63
N TRP A 18 -15.19 -6.22 -6.91
CA TRP A 18 -13.82 -5.72 -7.01
C TRP A 18 -13.61 -4.78 -8.20
N ALA A 19 -14.28 -5.04 -9.32
CA ALA A 19 -14.27 -4.13 -10.47
C ALA A 19 -14.85 -2.75 -10.11
N ALA A 20 -15.97 -2.72 -9.37
CA ALA A 20 -16.59 -1.47 -8.91
C ALA A 20 -15.65 -0.70 -7.95
N VAL A 21 -15.05 -1.39 -6.97
CA VAL A 21 -14.09 -0.78 -6.03
C VAL A 21 -12.87 -0.22 -6.76
N LEU A 22 -12.29 -0.96 -7.71
CA LEU A 22 -11.16 -0.48 -8.50
C LEU A 22 -11.53 0.74 -9.36
N SER A 23 -12.74 0.74 -9.96
CA SER A 23 -13.23 1.88 -10.73
C SER A 23 -13.40 3.13 -9.87
N GLU A 24 -13.93 3.01 -8.65
CA GLU A 24 -14.06 4.12 -7.71
C GLU A 24 -12.68 4.66 -7.28
N LEU A 25 -11.72 3.77 -7.02
CA LEU A 25 -10.36 4.16 -6.67
C LEU A 25 -9.67 4.90 -7.82
N LEU A 26 -9.81 4.42 -9.05
CA LEU A 26 -9.23 5.06 -10.25
C LEU A 26 -9.81 6.45 -10.52
N ALA A 27 -11.08 6.68 -10.18
CA ALA A 27 -11.71 7.99 -10.28
C ALA A 27 -11.26 8.96 -9.16
N THR A 28 -10.67 8.46 -8.08
CA THR A 28 -10.22 9.25 -6.94
C THR A 28 -8.79 9.77 -7.17
N PRO A 29 -8.53 11.09 -7.18
CA PRO A 29 -7.18 11.61 -7.34
C PRO A 29 -6.28 11.19 -6.16
N ALA A 30 -5.17 10.50 -6.43
CA ALA A 30 -4.26 9.98 -5.41
C ALA A 30 -3.59 11.07 -4.54
N ARG A 31 -3.49 12.32 -5.05
CA ARG A 31 -2.86 13.48 -4.38
C ARG A 31 -1.55 13.11 -3.65
N PRO A 32 -0.54 12.56 -4.34
CA PRO A 32 0.69 12.12 -3.69
C PRO A 32 1.44 13.31 -3.08
N GLU A 33 1.83 13.18 -1.82
CA GLU A 33 2.78 14.07 -1.17
C GLU A 33 3.98 13.23 -0.74
N VAL A 34 5.19 13.69 -1.05
CA VAL A 34 6.43 12.99 -0.76
C VAL A 34 7.39 13.99 -0.13
N GLU A 35 7.77 13.74 1.12
CA GLU A 35 8.61 14.63 1.91
C GLU A 35 9.85 13.88 2.39
N LEU A 36 11.04 14.44 2.19
CA LEU A 36 12.27 13.88 2.75
C LEU A 36 12.21 13.95 4.28
N ILE A 37 12.71 12.92 4.96
CA ILE A 37 12.87 12.87 6.41
C ILE A 37 14.37 12.85 6.72
N PRO A 38 15.03 14.01 6.81
CA PRO A 38 16.50 14.08 6.89
C PRO A 38 17.10 13.26 8.03
N ILE A 39 16.45 13.24 9.20
CA ILE A 39 16.90 12.50 10.37
C ILE A 39 16.87 10.96 10.20
N ARG A 40 16.17 10.45 9.18
CA ARG A 40 16.08 9.02 8.86
C ARG A 40 16.90 8.64 7.63
N CYS A 41 17.58 9.59 6.99
CA CYS A 41 18.46 9.32 5.87
C CYS A 41 19.77 8.69 6.35
N THR A 42 20.40 7.92 5.47
CA THR A 42 21.67 7.23 5.73
C THR A 42 22.64 7.44 4.57
N ASP A 43 23.89 7.00 4.71
CA ASP A 43 24.84 7.01 3.58
C ASP A 43 24.39 6.10 2.43
N PHE A 44 23.56 5.10 2.72
CA PHE A 44 23.06 4.14 1.74
C PHE A 44 21.77 4.60 1.04
N ALA A 45 20.82 5.19 1.78
CA ALA A 45 19.48 5.49 1.27
C ALA A 45 18.88 6.76 1.87
N ASP A 46 18.06 7.44 1.07
CA ASP A 46 17.20 8.55 1.48
C ASP A 46 15.83 8.02 1.92
N MET A 47 15.30 8.61 2.99
CA MET A 47 14.02 8.22 3.57
C MET A 47 12.98 9.31 3.36
N TYR A 48 11.80 8.91 2.87
CA TYR A 48 10.69 9.80 2.62
C TYR A 48 9.44 9.36 3.39
N GLY A 49 8.66 10.34 3.84
CA GLY A 49 7.27 10.16 4.21
C GLY A 49 6.39 10.38 2.99
N VAL A 50 5.52 9.41 2.69
CA VAL A 50 4.61 9.45 1.55
C VAL A 50 3.18 9.46 2.04
N ARG A 51 2.34 10.34 1.48
CA ARG A 51 0.90 10.37 1.73
C ARG A 51 0.11 10.20 0.44
N LEU A 52 -0.92 9.36 0.49
CA LEU A 52 -1.81 9.04 -0.64
C LEU A 52 -3.27 9.07 -0.19
N THR A 53 -4.14 9.54 -1.06
CA THR A 53 -5.59 9.56 -0.81
C THR A 53 -6.19 8.29 -1.36
N SER A 54 -6.98 7.60 -0.53
CA SER A 54 -7.73 6.40 -0.90
C SER A 54 -9.22 6.73 -1.05
N ILE A 55 -10.03 5.72 -1.38
CA ILE A 55 -11.49 5.80 -1.33
C ILE A 55 -11.95 6.20 0.08
N GLY A 56 -13.00 7.03 0.17
CA GLY A 56 -13.54 7.50 1.44
C GLY A 56 -12.69 8.59 2.10
N PRO A 57 -12.77 8.77 3.43
CA PRO A 57 -12.06 9.83 4.14
C PRO A 57 -10.57 9.50 4.42
N TYR A 58 -10.03 8.45 3.82
CA TYR A 58 -8.73 7.89 4.21
C TYR A 58 -7.55 8.56 3.51
N ARG A 59 -6.63 9.10 4.32
CA ARG A 59 -5.29 9.53 3.90
C ARG A 59 -4.27 8.52 4.42
N LEU A 60 -3.72 7.73 3.51
CA LEU A 60 -2.71 6.72 3.80
C LEU A 60 -1.35 7.39 4.01
N TYR A 61 -0.53 6.81 4.87
CA TYR A 61 0.86 7.19 5.08
C TYR A 61 1.77 5.97 4.93
N ALA A 62 2.94 6.16 4.31
CA ALA A 62 3.97 5.15 4.18
C ALA A 62 5.37 5.76 4.32
N TYR A 63 6.33 4.93 4.71
CA TYR A 63 7.75 5.23 4.56
C TYR A 63 8.26 4.67 3.24
N LEU A 64 8.99 5.49 2.49
CA LEU A 64 9.65 5.10 1.24
C LEU A 64 11.15 5.31 1.40
N SER A 65 11.92 4.24 1.31
CA SER A 65 13.39 4.26 1.32
C SER A 65 13.91 4.03 -0.09
N ILE A 66 14.75 4.93 -0.59
CA ILE A 66 15.35 4.83 -1.93
C ILE A 66 16.88 4.81 -1.78
N PRO A 67 17.58 3.75 -2.23
CA PRO A 67 19.03 3.74 -2.25
C PRO A 67 19.60 4.90 -3.08
N LYS A 68 20.74 5.44 -2.66
CA LYS A 68 21.45 6.47 -3.40
C LYS A 68 22.18 5.86 -4.60
N GLY A 69 22.18 6.55 -5.74
CA GLY A 69 22.88 6.16 -6.96
C GLY A 69 21.96 6.05 -8.19
N ASP A 70 22.54 5.63 -9.30
CA ASP A 70 21.86 5.53 -10.59
C ASP A 70 21.12 4.19 -10.66
N GLY A 71 19.84 4.17 -10.27
CA GLY A 71 18.95 3.00 -10.33
C GLY A 71 18.74 2.45 -11.77
N PRO A 72 17.67 1.66 -12.02
CA PRO A 72 16.50 1.46 -11.17
C PRO A 72 16.76 0.47 -10.02
N PHE A 73 16.06 0.67 -8.92
CA PHE A 73 16.04 -0.26 -7.80
C PHE A 73 14.72 -1.03 -7.80
N PRO A 74 14.73 -2.36 -7.57
CA PRO A 74 13.49 -3.11 -7.39
C PRO A 74 12.76 -2.63 -6.13
N ALA A 75 11.45 -2.49 -6.21
CA ALA A 75 10.62 -2.13 -5.07
C ALA A 75 10.26 -3.37 -4.24
N ILE A 76 10.36 -3.24 -2.91
CA ILE A 76 9.82 -4.21 -1.96
C ILE A 76 8.70 -3.52 -1.19
N TYR A 77 7.49 -4.08 -1.27
CA TYR A 77 6.32 -3.57 -0.56
C TYR A 77 6.11 -4.33 0.74
N TRP A 78 6.07 -3.60 1.85
CA TRP A 78 5.80 -4.14 3.19
C TRP A 78 4.44 -3.64 3.69
N SER A 79 3.47 -4.55 3.77
CA SER A 79 2.17 -4.25 4.37
C SER A 79 2.26 -4.26 5.90
N PRO A 80 1.51 -3.40 6.61
CA PRO A 80 1.42 -3.47 8.06
C PRO A 80 0.87 -4.84 8.50
N LYS A 81 1.39 -5.34 9.62
CA LYS A 81 0.88 -6.55 10.27
C LYS A 81 -0.36 -6.21 11.11
N TYR A 82 -1.13 -7.24 11.47
CA TYR A 82 -2.25 -7.09 12.39
C TYR A 82 -1.81 -6.38 13.68
N ALA A 83 -2.58 -5.38 14.11
CA ALA A 83 -2.29 -4.53 15.27
C ALA A 83 -0.95 -3.77 15.24
N SER A 84 -0.37 -3.54 14.05
CA SER A 84 0.70 -2.55 13.92
C SER A 84 0.13 -1.14 14.08
N VAL A 85 0.77 -0.35 14.95
CA VAL A 85 0.60 1.11 15.00
C VAL A 85 1.53 1.79 14.01
#